data_AF-A0A920GI10-F1
#
_entry.id   AF-A0A920GI10-F1
#
_cell.length_a   1.000
_cell.length_b   1.000
_cell.length_c   1.000
_cell.angle_alpha   90.00
_cell.angle_beta   90.00
_cell.angle_gamma   90.00
#
_symmetry.space_group_name_H-M   'P 1'
#
loop_
_entity.id
_entity.type
_entity.pdbx_description
1 polymer ?
#
loop_
_entity_poly.entity_id
_entity_poly.type
_entity_poly.pdbx_seq_one_letter_code
_entity_poly.pdbx_strand_id
1 'polypeptide(L)'
;MFLEYRWYRKEDTQNWFIGPHVGFGMFTLQKPSFAVIYDYWEEKEDVETRFDIPDDEYQSGRAAFYGLTIGYKKRLKKGFGLEFFIGAGLTQSWYKGYKGPRRVDLDSPDETVYRPFNGSGEVVAYRGGLMLTYKIPTFVTKTNSDE
;
A
#
# COMPACT_ATOMS: atom_id res chain seq x y z
N MET A 1 -8.78 2.31 -1.25
CA MET A 1 -9.14 1.23 -2.21
C MET A 1 -7.94 0.93 -3.08
N PHE A 2 -7.68 -0.35 -3.38
CA PHE A 2 -6.63 -0.80 -4.31
C PHE A 2 -7.25 -1.62 -5.43
N LEU A 3 -6.94 -1.26 -6.67
CA LEU A 3 -7.21 -2.03 -7.87
C LEU A 3 -5.92 -2.73 -8.28
N GLU A 4 -5.95 -4.04 -8.42
CA GLU A 4 -4.79 -4.87 -8.73
C GLU A 4 -5.19 -5.90 -9.78
N TYR A 5 -4.39 -6.01 -10.83
CA TYR A 5 -4.55 -7.05 -11.84
C TYR A 5 -3.40 -8.03 -11.74
N ARG A 6 -3.68 -9.34 -11.60
CA ARG A 6 -2.67 -10.35 -11.29
C ARG A 6 -2.43 -11.29 -12.47
N TRP A 7 -1.18 -11.38 -12.90
CA TRP A 7 -0.72 -12.39 -13.84
C TRP A 7 -0.01 -13.52 -13.11
N TYR A 8 -0.54 -14.73 -13.23
CA TYR A 8 0.06 -15.95 -12.67
C TYR A 8 0.85 -16.70 -13.74
N ARG A 9 1.99 -17.28 -13.37
CA ARG A 9 2.84 -18.04 -14.29
C ARG A 9 2.23 -19.36 -14.76
N LYS A 10 1.32 -19.96 -13.98
CA LYS A 10 0.65 -21.24 -14.30
C LYS A 10 -0.85 -21.09 -14.49
N GLU A 11 -1.42 -21.91 -15.36
CA GLU A 11 -2.84 -21.91 -15.82
C GLU A 11 -3.92 -22.28 -14.76
N ASP A 12 -3.62 -22.26 -13.46
CA ASP A 12 -4.62 -22.46 -12.39
C ASP A 12 -4.48 -21.41 -11.27
N THR A 13 -3.96 -20.22 -11.60
CA THR A 13 -3.64 -19.14 -10.62
C THR A 13 -2.69 -19.62 -9.52
N GLN A 14 -1.63 -20.33 -9.91
CA GLN A 14 -0.65 -20.94 -8.99
C GLN A 14 0.77 -20.40 -9.21
N ASN A 15 1.60 -20.63 -8.20
CA ASN A 15 3.00 -20.23 -8.12
C ASN A 15 3.16 -18.70 -8.12
N TRP A 16 4.24 -18.23 -8.76
CA TRP A 16 4.59 -16.83 -8.86
C TRP A 16 3.54 -16.05 -9.62
N PHE A 17 3.21 -14.89 -9.08
CA PHE A 17 2.41 -13.88 -9.75
C PHE A 17 3.07 -12.52 -9.65
N ILE A 18 2.78 -11.69 -10.63
CA ILE A 18 3.05 -10.26 -10.63
C ILE A 18 1.74 -9.53 -10.85
N GLY A 19 1.51 -8.47 -10.10
CA GLY A 19 0.31 -7.67 -10.24
C GLY A 19 0.59 -6.18 -10.11
N PRO A 20 0.54 -5.40 -11.21
CA PRO A 20 0.49 -3.96 -11.08
C PRO A 20 -0.79 -3.55 -10.36
N HIS A 21 -0.66 -2.53 -9.51
CA HIS A 21 -1.77 -1.99 -8.77
C HIS A 21 -1.74 -0.47 -8.71
N VAL A 22 -2.94 0.07 -8.64
CA VAL A 22 -3.20 1.48 -8.35
C VAL A 22 -4.12 1.56 -7.14
N GLY A 23 -3.82 2.46 -6.22
CA GLY A 23 -4.57 2.66 -5.01
C GLY A 23 -4.80 4.13 -4.71
N PHE A 24 -5.84 4.38 -3.94
CA PHE A 24 -6.10 5.69 -3.36
C PHE A 24 -6.64 5.52 -1.95
N GLY A 25 -6.21 6.35 -1.02
CA GLY A 25 -6.63 6.28 0.37
C GLY A 25 -6.50 7.61 1.10
N MET A 26 -7.17 7.69 2.25
CA MET A 26 -6.94 8.73 3.26
C MET A 26 -6.10 8.12 4.37
N PHE A 27 -5.21 8.91 4.96
CA PHE A 27 -4.37 8.49 6.07
C PHE A 27 -4.34 9.56 7.16
N THR A 28 -4.13 9.13 8.39
CA THR A 28 -3.82 9.98 9.54
C THR A 28 -2.80 9.20 10.36
N LEU A 29 -1.54 9.31 9.96
CA LEU A 29 -0.45 8.47 10.45
C LEU A 29 0.85 9.29 10.42
N GLN A 30 1.72 9.04 11.40
CA GLN A 30 3.11 9.43 11.32
C GLN A 30 3.80 8.47 10.34
N LYS A 31 4.58 8.99 9.39
CA LYS A 31 5.20 8.15 8.35
C LYS A 31 6.12 7.11 9.01
N PRO A 32 5.87 5.80 8.85
CA PRO A 32 6.76 4.78 9.39
C PRO A 32 8.04 4.70 8.57
N SER A 33 9.19 4.95 9.21
CA SER A 33 10.51 4.95 8.54
C SER A 33 10.89 3.60 7.93
N PHE A 34 10.49 2.50 8.56
CA PHE A 34 10.82 1.14 8.10
C PHE A 34 10.17 0.75 6.76
N ALA A 35 9.13 1.46 6.33
CA ALA A 35 8.39 1.13 5.12
C ALA A 35 8.92 1.88 3.88
N VAL A 36 9.73 2.94 4.08
CA VAL A 36 10.27 3.76 2.99
C VAL A 36 11.50 3.06 2.41
N ILE A 37 11.46 2.76 1.12
CA ILE A 37 12.58 2.13 0.39
C ILE A 37 13.47 3.20 -0.24
N TYR A 38 12.87 4.24 -0.80
CA TYR A 38 13.59 5.34 -1.42
C TYR A 38 12.75 6.62 -1.37
N ASP A 39 13.34 7.71 -0.91
CA ASP A 39 12.75 9.04 -0.91
C ASP A 39 13.57 9.93 -1.85
N TYR A 40 12.93 10.41 -2.91
CA TYR A 40 13.59 11.22 -3.93
C TYR A 40 14.02 12.61 -3.40
N TRP A 41 13.41 13.08 -2.30
CA TRP A 41 13.68 14.40 -1.75
C TRP A 41 14.63 14.38 -0.53
N GLU A 42 15.02 13.19 -0.06
CA GLU A 42 15.83 12.99 1.15
C GLU A 42 17.35 12.94 0.87
N GLU A 43 17.77 12.74 -0.38
CA GLU A 43 19.20 12.67 -0.77
C GLU A 43 19.96 14.03 -0.65
N LYS A 44 19.34 15.08 -0.11
CA LYS A 44 19.93 16.42 0.05
C LYS A 44 20.13 16.91 1.48
N GLU A 45 19.64 16.23 2.51
CA GLU A 45 19.87 16.62 3.90
C GLU A 45 20.39 15.42 4.71
N ASP A 46 21.54 15.63 5.36
CA ASP A 46 22.31 14.63 6.11
C ASP A 46 21.44 13.77 7.04
N VAL A 47 21.61 12.46 6.87
CA VAL A 47 20.90 11.37 7.54
C VAL A 47 21.37 11.25 9.00
N GLU A 48 20.85 12.08 9.90
CA GLU A 48 21.06 11.84 11.35
C GLU A 48 19.87 12.12 12.28
N THR A 49 18.75 12.71 11.82
CA THR A 49 17.70 13.20 12.75
C THR A 49 16.30 12.61 12.56
N ARG A 50 16.17 11.41 11.96
CA ARG A 50 14.87 10.73 11.83
C ARG A 50 14.40 9.98 13.09
N PHE A 51 15.22 9.92 14.15
CA PHE A 51 14.93 9.20 15.39
C PHE A 51 14.29 10.05 16.49
N ASP A 52 14.07 11.36 16.27
CA ASP A 52 13.56 12.27 17.29
C ASP A 52 12.38 13.11 16.77
N ILE A 53 11.44 12.48 16.06
CA ILE A 53 10.14 13.12 15.80
C ILE A 53 9.30 12.94 17.08
N PRO A 54 8.91 14.02 17.78
CA PRO A 54 8.11 13.91 18.99
C PRO A 54 6.82 13.12 18.75
N ASP A 55 6.42 12.28 19.71
CA ASP A 55 5.23 11.39 19.66
C ASP A 55 3.90 12.09 19.27
N ASP A 56 3.85 13.43 19.30
CA ASP A 56 2.65 14.23 19.03
C ASP A 56 2.47 14.65 17.56
N GLU A 57 3.41 14.38 16.67
CA GLU A 57 3.37 14.85 15.28
C GLU A 57 2.84 13.81 14.27
N TYR A 58 1.70 14.10 13.63
CA TYR A 58 1.10 13.23 12.62
C TYR A 58 0.75 13.98 11.33
N GLN A 59 0.70 13.23 10.24
CA GLN A 59 0.30 13.75 8.93
C GLN A 59 -1.07 13.20 8.58
N SER A 60 -2.00 14.09 8.21
CA SER A 60 -3.32 13.70 7.73
C SER A 60 -3.52 14.20 6.31
N GLY A 61 -3.97 13.31 5.44
CA GLY A 61 -3.99 13.59 4.01
C GLY A 61 -4.60 12.49 3.16
N ARG A 62 -4.39 12.64 1.85
CA ARG A 62 -4.77 11.69 0.81
C ARG A 62 -3.51 11.17 0.14
N ALA A 63 -3.47 9.89 -0.16
CA ALA A 63 -2.38 9.26 -0.86
C ALA A 63 -2.91 8.51 -2.08
N ALA A 64 -2.23 8.69 -3.20
CA ALA A 64 -2.33 7.84 -4.38
C ALA A 64 -1.12 6.89 -4.41
N PHE A 65 -1.37 5.63 -4.75
CA PHE A 65 -0.40 4.56 -4.75
C PHE A 65 -0.32 3.96 -6.14
N TYR A 66 0.87 3.77 -6.67
CA TYR A 66 1.13 3.10 -7.94
C TYR A 66 2.29 2.14 -7.73
N GLY A 67 2.12 0.87 -8.03
CA GLY A 67 3.17 -0.08 -7.73
C GLY A 67 3.01 -1.44 -8.36
N LEU A 68 3.92 -2.33 -7.96
CA LEU A 68 3.91 -3.72 -8.33
C LEU A 68 3.82 -4.56 -7.06
N THR A 69 2.98 -5.58 -7.12
CA THR A 69 2.91 -6.66 -6.14
C THR A 69 3.51 -7.91 -6.76
N ILE A 70 4.39 -8.58 -6.04
CA ILE A 70 4.87 -9.91 -6.37
C ILE A 70 4.45 -10.86 -5.26
N GLY A 71 4.13 -12.09 -5.62
CA GLY A 71 3.80 -13.08 -4.63
C GLY A 71 3.86 -14.50 -5.15
N TYR A 72 3.68 -15.44 -4.24
CA TYR A 72 3.71 -16.85 -4.52
C TYR A 72 2.50 -17.54 -3.89
N LYS A 73 1.71 -18.21 -4.73
CA LYS A 73 0.53 -18.97 -4.32
C LYS A 73 0.80 -20.46 -4.40
N LYS A 74 0.67 -21.16 -3.26
CA LYS A 74 0.76 -22.62 -3.15
C LYS A 74 -0.61 -23.21 -2.89
N ARG A 75 -1.03 -24.16 -3.73
CA ARG A 75 -2.27 -24.92 -3.49
C ARG A 75 -2.01 -26.02 -2.44
N LEU A 76 -2.88 -26.10 -1.46
CA LEU A 76 -2.93 -27.14 -0.43
C LEU A 76 -3.99 -28.20 -0.80
N LYS A 77 -4.09 -29.24 0.02
CA LYS A 77 -5.11 -30.29 -0.13
C LYS A 77 -6.52 -29.71 0.10
N LYS A 78 -7.54 -30.36 -0.48
CA LYS A 78 -8.98 -30.02 -0.30
C LYS A 78 -9.41 -28.64 -0.83
N GLY A 79 -8.72 -28.09 -1.83
CA GLY A 79 -9.13 -26.83 -2.48
C GLY A 79 -8.68 -25.56 -1.77
N PHE A 80 -7.96 -25.68 -0.64
CA PHE A 80 -7.29 -24.54 -0.02
C PHE A 80 -6.06 -24.11 -0.80
N GLY A 81 -5.73 -22.82 -0.75
CA GLY A 81 -4.49 -22.26 -1.26
C GLY A 81 -3.98 -21.18 -0.31
N LEU A 82 -2.67 -21.18 -0.05
CA LEU A 82 -1.99 -20.16 0.73
C LEU A 82 -1.17 -19.30 -0.24
N GLU A 83 -1.30 -17.99 -0.10
CA GLU A 83 -0.60 -17.02 -0.91
C GLU A 83 0.19 -16.07 0.01
N PHE A 84 1.46 -15.87 -0.30
CA PHE A 84 2.29 -14.83 0.29
C PHE A 84 2.54 -13.77 -0.76
N PHE A 85 2.37 -12.50 -0.39
CA PHE A 85 2.58 -11.38 -1.31
C PHE A 85 3.23 -10.21 -0.61
N ILE A 86 4.05 -9.48 -1.37
CA ILE A 86 4.65 -8.20 -0.99
C ILE A 86 4.52 -7.25 -2.17
N GLY A 87 4.29 -5.97 -1.88
CA GLY A 87 4.08 -4.95 -2.88
C GLY A 87 4.69 -3.63 -2.45
N ALA A 88 5.39 -3.02 -3.39
CA ALA A 88 6.03 -1.73 -3.23
C ALA A 88 5.74 -0.86 -4.44
N GLY A 89 5.85 0.45 -4.25
CA GLY A 89 5.69 1.37 -5.36
C GLY A 89 5.74 2.81 -4.95
N LEU A 90 5.49 3.66 -5.94
CA LEU A 90 5.39 5.09 -5.80
C LEU A 90 4.12 5.43 -5.00
N THR A 91 4.32 6.25 -3.99
CA THR A 91 3.26 6.81 -3.16
C THR A 91 3.34 8.32 -3.32
N GLN A 92 2.28 8.90 -3.87
CA GLN A 92 2.12 10.34 -3.97
C GLN A 92 1.11 10.80 -2.94
N SER A 93 1.56 11.57 -1.97
CA SER A 93 0.77 12.01 -0.83
C SER A 93 0.55 13.51 -0.85
N TRP A 94 -0.69 13.93 -0.60
CA TRP A 94 -1.09 15.31 -0.33
C TRP A 94 -1.57 15.42 1.11
N TYR A 95 -0.85 16.14 1.96
CA TYR A 95 -1.08 16.12 3.40
C TYR A 95 -0.89 17.49 4.07
N LYS A 96 -1.35 17.56 5.33
CA LYS A 96 -1.08 18.64 6.28
C LYS A 96 -0.48 18.04 7.56
N GLY A 97 0.48 18.75 8.16
CA GLY A 97 1.16 18.34 9.40
C GLY A 97 0.45 18.88 10.64
N TYR A 98 0.31 18.03 11.66
CA TYR A 98 -0.34 18.36 12.92
C TYR A 98 0.55 17.96 14.09
N LYS A 99 0.49 18.71 15.19
CA LYS A 99 1.03 18.36 16.51
C LYS A 99 -0.12 18.41 17.52
N GLY A 100 -0.62 17.25 17.95
CA GLY A 100 -1.86 17.18 18.73
C GLY A 100 -3.07 17.80 17.99
N PRO A 101 -3.88 18.67 18.63
CA PRO A 101 -4.98 19.38 17.96
C PRO A 101 -4.52 20.58 17.12
N ARG A 102 -3.24 20.98 17.23
CA ARG A 102 -2.69 22.16 16.56
C ARG A 102 -2.10 21.78 15.20
N ARG A 103 -2.40 22.59 14.19
CA ARG A 103 -1.72 22.55 12.90
C ARG A 103 -0.34 23.20 13.02
N VAL A 104 0.71 22.46 12.68
CA VAL A 104 2.12 22.93 12.77
C VAL A 104 2.69 23.34 11.42
N ASP A 105 1.92 23.20 10.34
CA ASP A 105 2.17 23.83 9.04
C ASP A 105 2.02 25.38 9.09
N LEU A 106 1.79 25.96 10.28
CA LEU A 106 1.45 27.36 10.55
C LEU A 106 2.58 28.19 11.22
N ASP A 107 3.71 27.63 11.64
CA ASP A 107 4.72 28.35 12.46
C ASP A 107 5.61 29.36 11.68
N SER A 108 5.15 29.93 10.55
CA SER A 108 5.83 31.08 9.93
C SER A 108 5.05 32.38 10.20
N PRO A 109 5.74 33.50 10.53
CA PRO A 109 5.13 34.75 11.00
C PRO A 109 4.28 35.52 9.97
N ASP A 110 4.09 35.00 8.76
CA ASP A 110 3.22 35.56 7.73
C ASP A 110 1.83 34.86 7.74
N GLU A 111 1.09 35.11 8.82
CA GLU A 111 -0.25 34.58 9.06
C GLU A 111 -1.34 35.30 8.23
N THR A 112 -1.33 35.20 6.90
CA THR A 112 -2.53 35.57 6.09
C THR A 112 -2.74 34.76 4.80
N VAL A 113 -1.83 33.84 4.43
CA VAL A 113 -1.92 33.15 3.14
C VAL A 113 -2.41 31.71 3.31
N TYR A 114 -3.54 31.38 2.67
CA TYR A 114 -4.04 30.01 2.52
C TYR A 114 -2.97 29.14 1.83
N ARG A 115 -2.20 28.36 2.58
CA ARG A 115 -1.14 27.51 1.99
C ARG A 115 -1.74 26.28 1.28
N PRO A 116 -1.24 25.94 0.09
CA PRO A 116 -1.63 24.72 -0.62
C PRO A 116 -1.16 23.46 0.13
N PHE A 117 -1.79 22.32 -0.13
CA PHE A 117 -1.41 21.04 0.46
C PHE A 117 0.04 20.67 0.09
N ASN A 118 0.81 20.19 1.07
CA ASN A 118 2.16 19.69 0.81
C ASN A 118 2.10 18.37 0.04
N GLY A 119 2.88 18.27 -1.03
CA GLY A 119 3.01 17.08 -1.86
C GLY A 119 4.34 16.37 -1.61
N SER A 120 4.31 15.05 -1.44
CA SER A 120 5.52 14.21 -1.36
C SER A 120 5.35 12.98 -2.25
N GLY A 121 6.45 12.54 -2.87
CA GLY A 121 6.51 11.36 -3.72
C GLY A 121 7.65 10.45 -3.25
N GLU A 122 7.31 9.25 -2.78
CA GLU A 122 8.26 8.31 -2.17
C GLU A 122 8.01 6.89 -2.72
N VAL A 123 9.04 6.06 -2.80
CA VAL A 123 8.91 4.63 -3.05
C VAL A 123 8.83 3.90 -1.71
N VAL A 124 7.68 3.27 -1.45
CA VAL A 124 7.37 2.68 -0.15
C VAL A 124 6.92 1.22 -0.35
N ALA A 125 7.35 0.33 0.54
CA ALA A 125 6.73 -0.98 0.74
C ALA A 125 5.50 -0.81 1.64
N TYR A 126 4.33 -0.66 1.03
CA TYR A 126 3.07 -0.43 1.75
C TYR A 126 2.10 -1.61 1.70
N ARG A 127 2.45 -2.70 1.03
CA ARG A 127 1.57 -3.85 0.85
C ARG A 127 2.30 -5.15 1.14
N GLY A 128 1.70 -6.01 1.93
CA GLY A 128 2.20 -7.35 2.14
C GLY A 128 1.30 -8.14 3.05
N GLY A 129 1.34 -9.46 2.94
CA GLY A 129 0.57 -10.32 3.80
C GLY A 129 0.47 -11.77 3.33
N LEU A 130 -0.32 -12.50 4.10
CA LEU A 130 -0.74 -13.86 3.78
C LEU A 130 -2.22 -13.85 3.42
N MET A 131 -2.57 -14.56 2.36
CA MET A 131 -3.95 -14.73 1.92
C MET A 131 -4.30 -16.21 1.88
N LEU A 132 -5.38 -16.57 2.57
CA LEU A 132 -5.98 -17.90 2.50
C LEU A 132 -7.10 -17.89 1.46
N THR A 133 -7.03 -18.81 0.52
CA THR A 133 -7.99 -18.95 -0.59
C THR A 133 -8.65 -20.32 -0.53
N TYR A 134 -9.92 -20.39 -0.92
CA TYR A 134 -10.66 -21.65 -1.02
C TYR A 134 -11.35 -21.73 -2.39
N LYS A 135 -11.04 -22.78 -3.16
CA LYS A 135 -11.67 -23.06 -4.45
C LYS A 135 -12.95 -23.86 -4.23
N ILE A 136 -14.10 -23.24 -4.51
CA ILE A 136 -15.39 -23.92 -4.48
C ILE A 136 -15.38 -25.02 -5.56
N PRO A 137 -15.72 -26.27 -5.21
CA PRO A 137 -15.81 -27.34 -6.20
C PRO A 137 -16.95 -27.05 -7.18
N THR A 138 -16.69 -27.24 -8.48
CA THR A 138 -17.74 -27.16 -9.50
C THR A 138 -18.65 -28.38 -9.36
N PHE A 139 -19.93 -28.15 -9.06
CA PHE A 139 -20.93 -29.22 -9.07
C PHE A 139 -21.34 -29.47 -10.52
N VAL A 140 -20.91 -30.61 -11.08
CA VAL A 140 -21.43 -31.07 -12.37
C VAL A 140 -22.81 -31.67 -12.10
N THR A 141 -23.86 -30.96 -12.53
CA THR A 141 -25.21 -31.52 -12.52
C THR A 141 -25.27 -32.56 -13.63
N LYS A 142 -25.33 -33.84 -13.28
CA LYS A 142 -25.68 -34.89 -14.24
C LYS A 142 -27.15 -34.71 -14.60
N THR A 143 -27.43 -34.07 -15.74
CA THR A 143 -28.71 -34.27 -16.43
C THR A 143 -28.74 -35.70 -16.91
N ASN A 144 -29.48 -36.57 -16.22
CA ASN A 144 -29.89 -37.85 -16.78
C ASN A 144 -30.85 -37.54 -17.94
N SER A 145 -30.32 -37.53 -19.16
CA SER A 145 -31.11 -37.60 -20.38
C SER A 145 -31.01 -39.03 -20.89
N ASP A 146 -31.84 -39.91 -20.33
CA ASP A 146 -32.17 -41.23 -20.88
C ASP A 146 -33.52 -41.65 -20.26
N GLU A 147 -34.62 -41.13 -20.83
CA GLU A 147 -35.95 -41.75 -20.86
C GLU A 147 -36.59 -41.44 -22.22
#